data_AF-A0A177R2A3-F1
#
_entry.id   AF-A0A177R2A3-F1
#
_cell.length_a   1.000
_cell.length_b   1.000
_cell.length_c   1.000
_cell.angle_alpha   90.00
_cell.angle_beta   90.00
_cell.angle_gamma   90.00
#
_symmetry.space_group_name_H-M   'P 1'
#
loop_
_entity.id
_entity.type
_entity.pdbx_description
1 polymer ?
#
loop_
_entity_poly.entity_id
_entity_poly.type
_entity_poly.pdbx_seq_one_letter_code
_entity_poly.pdbx_strand_id
1 'polypeptide(L)'
;MKLVAAFLAFAAFAFQEDVSLRGLPDEAKQTVALIRSNGPFPYQRDGAVFANREGQLPPRERGYYREYTVRTPGAKDRGARRIVAGRGGELYYTEDHYRSFMRIRD
;
A
#
# COMPACT_ATOMS: atom_id res chain seq x y z
N MET A 1 17.23 -37.12 -25.71
CA MET A 1 15.75 -37.07 -25.72
C MET A 1 15.27 -36.87 -24.29
N LYS A 2 14.56 -35.76 -24.04
CA LYS A 2 13.58 -35.50 -22.94
C LYS A 2 14.08 -35.66 -21.48
N LEU A 3 13.81 -34.80 -20.51
CA LEU A 3 13.23 -33.47 -20.40
C LEU A 3 13.31 -33.20 -18.88
N VAL A 4 14.04 -32.19 -18.40
CA VAL A 4 13.74 -31.63 -17.06
C VAL A 4 14.09 -30.15 -17.09
N ALA A 5 13.10 -29.34 -17.42
CA ALA A 5 13.03 -27.98 -16.92
C ALA A 5 11.75 -27.92 -16.09
N ALA A 6 11.88 -28.19 -14.80
CA ALA A 6 10.84 -27.82 -13.85
C ALA A 6 10.79 -26.29 -13.86
N PHE A 7 9.76 -25.73 -14.51
CA PHE A 7 9.40 -24.34 -14.35
C PHE A 7 9.04 -24.13 -12.88
N LEU A 8 10.00 -23.65 -12.08
CA LEU A 8 9.67 -22.98 -10.83
C LEU A 8 8.91 -21.72 -11.23
N ALA A 9 7.59 -21.81 -11.16
CA ALA A 9 6.72 -20.65 -11.20
C ALA A 9 7.05 -19.79 -9.98
N PHE A 10 8.03 -18.90 -10.14
CA PHE A 10 8.16 -17.75 -9.26
C PHE A 10 6.85 -16.97 -9.46
N ALA A 11 5.96 -17.06 -8.47
CA ALA A 11 4.89 -16.08 -8.35
C ALA A 11 5.56 -14.72 -8.41
N ALA A 12 5.27 -13.96 -9.47
CA ALA A 12 5.77 -12.62 -9.67
C ALA A 12 5.23 -11.77 -8.51
N PHE A 13 5.99 -11.67 -7.43
CA PHE A 13 5.78 -10.65 -6.43
C PHE A 13 6.02 -9.32 -7.15
N ALA A 14 4.95 -8.62 -7.51
CA ALA A 14 5.02 -7.24 -7.92
C ALA A 14 5.26 -6.35 -6.68
N PHE A 15 6.36 -6.59 -5.96
CA PHE A 15 6.99 -5.55 -5.16
C PHE A 15 7.79 -4.71 -6.14
N GLN A 16 7.19 -3.63 -6.62
CA GLN A 16 7.93 -2.63 -7.38
C GLN A 16 8.62 -1.72 -6.36
N GLU A 17 9.75 -2.23 -5.87
CA GLU A 17 10.75 -1.57 -5.01
C GLU A 17 10.30 -1.15 -3.59
N ASP A 18 11.26 -1.19 -2.66
CA ASP A 18 11.11 -0.52 -1.38
C ASP A 18 11.38 0.98 -1.59
N VAL A 19 10.66 1.83 -0.87
CA VAL A 19 10.82 3.29 -0.92
C VAL A 19 11.07 3.84 0.49
N SER A 20 12.00 4.78 0.62
CA SER A 20 12.18 5.50 1.89
C SER A 20 11.02 6.44 2.14
N LEU A 21 10.53 6.57 3.39
CA LEU A 21 9.51 7.57 3.74
C LEU A 21 9.95 8.99 3.35
N ARG A 22 11.26 9.27 3.40
CA ARG A 22 11.84 10.56 3.01
C ARG A 22 11.68 10.85 1.52
N GLY A 23 11.67 9.81 0.68
CA GLY A 23 11.53 9.90 -0.77
C GLY A 23 10.08 10.05 -1.27
N LEU A 24 9.10 9.97 -0.37
CA LEU A 24 7.69 10.12 -0.75
C LEU A 24 7.25 11.59 -0.84
N PRO A 25 6.11 11.88 -1.52
CA PRO A 25 5.45 13.17 -1.43
C PRO A 25 5.10 13.55 0.02
N ASP A 26 5.05 14.85 0.33
CA ASP A 26 4.82 15.32 1.69
C ASP A 26 3.43 14.93 2.22
N GLU A 27 2.42 14.84 1.35
CA GLU A 27 1.08 14.37 1.73
C GLU A 27 1.10 12.91 2.20
N ALA A 28 1.96 12.07 1.61
CA ALA A 28 2.13 10.69 2.04
C ALA A 28 2.81 10.63 3.40
N LYS A 29 3.85 11.45 3.63
CA LYS A 29 4.51 11.57 4.95
C LYS A 29 3.53 12.00 6.04
N GLN A 30 2.68 12.99 5.75
CA GLN A 30 1.63 13.44 6.65
C GLN A 30 0.62 12.32 6.96
N THR A 31 0.20 11.57 5.94
CA THR A 31 -0.70 10.43 6.12
C THR A 31 -0.08 9.35 7.00
N VAL A 32 1.21 9.04 6.82
CA VAL A 32 1.95 8.11 7.68
C VAL A 32 2.03 8.63 9.13
N ALA A 33 2.26 9.93 9.33
CA ALA A 33 2.26 10.52 10.67
C ALA A 33 0.89 10.36 11.35
N LEU A 34 -0.22 10.60 10.63
CA LEU A 34 -1.58 10.39 11.13
C LEU A 34 -1.86 8.92 11.46
N ILE A 35 -1.39 7.97 10.63
CA ILE A 35 -1.53 6.53 10.91
C ILE A 35 -0.80 6.20 12.22
N ARG A 36 0.43 6.70 12.40
CA ARG A 36 1.24 6.47 13.61
C ARG A 36 0.60 7.10 14.86
N SER A 37 -0.09 8.23 14.73
CA SER A 37 -0.82 8.88 15.84
C SER A 37 -2.26 8.39 16.02
N ASN A 38 -2.72 7.43 15.21
CA ASN A 38 -4.10 6.95 15.17
C ASN A 38 -5.14 8.07 14.91
N GLY A 39 -4.83 8.97 13.98
CA GLY A 39 -5.70 10.05 13.52
C GLY A 39 -5.51 11.38 14.28
N PRO A 40 -6.48 12.31 14.19
CA PRO A 40 -7.74 12.19 13.45
C PRO A 40 -7.55 12.09 11.93
N PHE A 41 -8.39 11.31 11.25
CA PHE A 41 -8.29 11.12 9.80
C PHE A 41 -9.23 12.04 9.02
N PRO A 42 -8.77 12.66 7.91
CA PRO A 42 -9.54 13.69 7.21
C PRO A 42 -10.67 13.14 6.33
N TYR A 43 -10.61 11.88 5.89
CA TYR A 43 -11.65 11.30 5.04
C TYR A 43 -12.43 10.19 5.74
N GLN A 44 -13.75 10.14 5.49
CA GLN A 44 -14.66 9.16 6.11
C GLN A 44 -14.29 7.70 5.85
N ARG A 45 -13.56 7.42 4.77
CA ARG A 45 -13.12 6.07 4.38
C ARG A 45 -11.75 5.69 4.95
N ASP A 46 -11.04 6.62 5.57
CA ASP A 46 -9.73 6.33 6.14
C ASP A 46 -9.86 5.36 7.32
N GLY A 47 -9.01 4.34 7.34
CA GLY A 47 -9.08 3.23 8.29
C GLY A 47 -10.04 2.10 7.89
N ALA A 48 -10.72 2.20 6.74
CA ALA A 48 -11.51 1.10 6.19
C ALA A 48 -10.64 -0.13 5.88
N VAL A 49 -11.25 -1.32 5.90
CA VAL A 49 -10.55 -2.57 5.58
C VAL A 49 -10.15 -2.59 4.11
N PHE A 50 -8.86 -2.77 3.85
CA PHE A 50 -8.35 -3.10 2.52
C PHE A 50 -8.33 -4.62 2.35
N ALA A 51 -9.13 -5.14 1.43
CA ALA A 51 -9.35 -6.58 1.28
C ALA A 51 -8.24 -7.32 0.52
N ASN A 52 -7.32 -6.60 -0.13
CA ASN A 52 -6.24 -7.18 -0.95
C ASN A 52 -6.74 -8.24 -1.97
N ARG A 53 -7.87 -7.96 -2.64
CA ARG A 53 -8.54 -8.94 -3.54
C ARG A 53 -7.69 -9.34 -4.75
N GLU A 54 -6.92 -8.40 -5.26
CA GLU A 54 -6.03 -8.59 -6.41
C GLU A 54 -4.68 -9.21 -6.01
N GLY A 55 -4.44 -9.42 -4.70
CA GLY A 55 -3.26 -10.12 -4.21
C GLY A 55 -1.94 -9.38 -4.39
N GLN A 56 -1.97 -8.05 -4.55
CA GLN A 56 -0.77 -7.23 -4.73
C GLN A 56 0.11 -7.13 -3.47
N LEU A 57 -0.50 -7.27 -2.29
CA LEU A 57 0.22 -7.36 -1.00
C LEU A 57 0.33 -8.82 -0.54
N PRO A 58 1.25 -9.15 0.38
CA PRO A 58 1.33 -10.48 0.95
C PRO A 58 -0.02 -11.00 1.48
N PRO A 59 -0.34 -12.29 1.29
CA PRO A 59 -1.59 -12.85 1.77
C PRO A 59 -1.62 -12.83 3.32
N ARG A 60 -2.70 -12.27 3.86
CA ARG A 60 -2.97 -12.16 5.30
C ARG A 60 -4.46 -12.37 5.57
N GLU A 61 -4.82 -12.58 6.84
CA GLU A 61 -6.20 -12.70 7.27
C GLU A 61 -7.07 -11.47 6.94
N ARG A 62 -8.37 -11.67 6.78
CA ARG A 62 -9.31 -10.58 6.48
C ARG A 62 -9.27 -9.52 7.59
N GLY A 63 -9.12 -8.26 7.19
CA GLY A 63 -9.04 -7.15 8.14
C GLY A 63 -7.63 -6.90 8.70
N TYR A 64 -6.60 -7.59 8.19
CA TYR A 64 -5.20 -7.28 8.50
C TYR A 64 -4.79 -5.91 7.97
N TYR A 65 -5.23 -5.55 6.77
CA TYR A 65 -4.88 -4.29 6.11
C TYR A 65 -5.98 -3.24 6.23
N ARG A 66 -5.57 -1.98 6.43
CA ARG A 66 -6.43 -0.79 6.38
C ARG A 66 -5.90 0.22 5.37
N GLU A 67 -6.80 0.94 4.70
CA GLU A 67 -6.45 1.97 3.72
C GLU A 67 -6.65 3.39 4.24
N TYR A 68 -5.80 4.30 3.78
CA TYR A 68 -5.81 5.72 4.12
C TYR A 68 -5.55 6.56 2.88
N THR A 69 -6.30 7.64 2.75
CA THR A 69 -6.20 8.56 1.62
C THR A 69 -4.93 9.39 1.74
N VAL A 70 -4.13 9.42 0.68
CA VAL A 70 -3.08 10.43 0.51
C VAL A 70 -3.67 11.53 -0.36
N ARG A 71 -3.69 12.77 0.14
CA ARG A 71 -4.23 13.91 -0.61
C ARG A 71 -3.43 14.11 -1.90
N THR A 72 -4.13 14.31 -3.01
CA THR A 72 -3.54 14.79 -4.27
C THR A 72 -3.81 16.29 -4.39
N PRO A 73 -2.79 17.16 -4.39
CA PRO A 73 -2.98 18.59 -4.61
C PRO A 73 -3.78 18.89 -5.88
N GLY A 74 -4.77 19.77 -5.77
CA GLY A 74 -5.64 20.16 -6.89
C GLY A 74 -6.74 19.16 -7.26
N ALA A 75 -6.75 17.95 -6.70
CA ALA A 75 -7.84 17.00 -6.93
C ALA A 75 -9.14 17.50 -6.26
N LYS A 76 -10.27 17.34 -6.97
CA LYS A 76 -11.62 17.65 -6.46
C LYS A 76 -12.20 16.51 -5.63
N ASP A 77 -11.63 15.32 -5.75
CA ASP A 77 -12.00 14.11 -5.04
C ASP A 77 -10.83 13.60 -4.16
N ARG A 78 -10.92 12.34 -3.69
CA ARG A 78 -9.88 11.70 -2.88
C ARG A 78 -8.60 11.38 -3.67
N GLY A 79 -8.58 11.53 -4.99
CA GLY A 79 -7.48 11.11 -5.85
C GLY A 79 -7.23 9.60 -5.83
N ALA A 80 -6.15 9.18 -6.49
CA ALA A 80 -5.74 7.78 -6.62
C ALA A 80 -4.77 7.29 -5.53
N ARG A 81 -4.10 8.22 -4.83
CA ARG A 81 -2.98 7.91 -3.93
C ARG A 81 -3.44 7.40 -2.57
N ARG A 82 -2.80 6.36 -2.04
CA ARG A 82 -3.16 5.75 -0.75
C ARG A 82 -1.94 5.26 0.01
N ILE A 83 -2.08 5.20 1.35
CA ILE A 83 -1.28 4.32 2.19
C ILE A 83 -2.14 3.13 2.60
N VAL A 84 -1.62 1.92 2.48
CA VAL A 84 -2.18 0.71 3.08
C VAL A 84 -1.30 0.30 4.26
N ALA A 85 -1.88 0.21 5.44
CA ALA A 85 -1.20 -0.20 6.67
C ALA A 85 -1.59 -1.62 7.06
N GLY A 86 -0.59 -2.47 7.31
CA GLY A 86 -0.76 -3.76 7.94
C GLY A 86 -0.76 -3.65 9.47
N ARG A 87 -1.46 -4.58 10.15
CA ARG A 87 -1.47 -4.65 11.62
C ARG A 87 -0.08 -4.85 12.23
N GLY A 88 0.85 -5.48 11.50
CA GLY A 88 2.25 -5.66 11.90
C GLY A 88 3.11 -4.39 11.76
N GLY A 89 2.54 -3.27 11.35
CA GLY A 89 3.24 -2.00 11.16
C GLY A 89 3.82 -1.81 9.77
N GLU A 90 3.63 -2.75 8.85
CA GLU A 90 4.03 -2.56 7.46
C GLU A 90 3.20 -1.45 6.81
N LEU A 91 3.85 -0.60 6.01
CA LEU A 91 3.19 0.48 5.26
C LEU A 91 3.51 0.32 3.78
N TYR A 92 2.50 0.49 2.95
CA TYR A 92 2.61 0.42 1.50
C TYR A 92 2.01 1.67 0.87
N TYR A 93 2.72 2.27 -0.06
CA TYR A 93 2.24 3.41 -0.85
C TYR A 93 1.81 2.93 -2.23
N THR A 94 0.65 3.42 -2.68
CA THR A 94 0.19 3.29 -4.06
C THR A 94 -0.14 4.68 -4.57
N GLU A 95 0.28 4.99 -5.79
CA GLU A 95 -0.07 6.25 -6.45
C GLU A 95 -1.17 6.09 -7.51
N ASP A 96 -1.52 4.85 -7.84
CA ASP A 96 -2.31 4.47 -9.02
C ASP A 96 -3.60 3.74 -8.65
N HIS A 97 -4.09 3.94 -7.43
CA HIS A 97 -5.32 3.34 -6.91
C HIS A 97 -5.24 1.80 -6.86
N TYR A 98 -4.23 1.32 -6.13
CA TYR A 98 -4.00 -0.09 -5.78
C TYR A 98 -3.51 -1.01 -6.91
N ARG A 99 -3.13 -0.46 -8.08
CA ARG A 99 -2.64 -1.27 -9.20
C ARG A 99 -1.19 -1.70 -8.98
N SER A 100 -0.40 -0.87 -8.31
CA SER A 100 0.96 -1.18 -7.87
C SER A 100 1.23 -0.64 -6.47
N PHE A 101 2.24 -1.22 -5.80
CA PHE A 101 2.65 -0.82 -4.46
C PHE A 101 4.17 -0.75 -4.33
N MET A 102 4.62 0.31 -3.66
CA MET A 102 5.95 0.40 -3.06
C MET A 102 5.84 0.13 -1.57
N ARG A 103 6.74 -0.69 -1.02
CA ARG A 103 6.79 -0.89 0.44
C ARG A 103 7.60 0.24 1.06
N ILE A 104 7.02 0.93 2.04
CA ILE A 104 7.71 2.00 2.75
C ILE A 104 8.65 1.37 3.77
N ARG A 105 9.93 1.76 3.74
CA ARG A 105 10.95 1.36 4.71
C ARG A 105 11.67 2.60 5.24
N ASP A 106 12.09 2.53 6.49
CA ASP A 106 13.01 3.47 7.13
C ASP A 106 14.10 2.66 7.85
#